data_AF-A0A353A3T2-F1
#
_entry.id   AF-A0A353A3T2-F1
#
_cell.length_a   1.000
_cell.length_b   1.000
_cell.length_c   1.000
_cell.angle_alpha   90.00
_cell.angle_beta   90.00
_cell.angle_gamma   90.00
#
_symmetry.space_group_name_H-M   'P 1'
#
loop_
_entity.id
_entity.type
_entity.pdbx_description
1 polymer ?
#
loop_
_entity_poly.entity_id
_entity_poly.type
_entity_poly.pdbx_seq_one_letter_code
_entity_poly.pdbx_strand_id
1 'polypeptide(L)'
;MPDAKDEDEDHRMMEEMTARSQQNPRLWWGDGETSEGRLDPRRQTEDLGDDAMKASTYGIRNLKYEISRLGEWTGDDPKDLYGDDLARMYGQVRGQFMRYIGHVARNIGGTRITYRAKNQAGDKYEPQPLDKQKAALKFLDEQVLHEPTWLRDMSYARRLAADPTELTKKVGTYAVTLMMGRLDYMNELYTPQAYLTDLTGLVFAEARTGEKVSPYRQALQNEMLTHLCRARGNGNSDIQPAVLYTLQQLQTLTKRASQTARNTESRAHWAYIYDQIGRELTWK
;
A
#
# COMPACT_ATOMS: atom_id res chain seq x y z
N MET A 1 20.71 -25.41 -26.05
CA MET A 1 22.09 -25.24 -25.55
C MET A 1 23.02 -25.68 -26.66
N PRO A 2 24.14 -25.00 -26.92
CA PRO A 2 25.01 -25.30 -28.06
C PRO A 2 25.48 -26.76 -28.15
N ASP A 3 25.52 -27.46 -27.01
CA ASP A 3 25.99 -28.84 -26.90
C ASP A 3 24.87 -29.90 -26.75
N ALA A 4 23.59 -29.50 -26.84
CA ALA A 4 22.46 -30.42 -26.73
C ALA A 4 22.24 -31.20 -28.04
N LYS A 5 22.00 -32.51 -27.96
CA LYS A 5 21.77 -33.39 -29.13
C LYS A 5 20.33 -33.33 -29.63
N ASP A 6 19.39 -33.05 -28.74
CA ASP A 6 17.95 -32.96 -29.02
C ASP A 6 17.26 -31.99 -28.04
N GLU A 7 15.95 -31.80 -28.23
CA GLU A 7 15.11 -30.90 -27.42
C GLU A 7 15.03 -31.36 -25.95
N ASP A 8 14.98 -32.67 -25.70
CA ASP A 8 14.88 -33.23 -24.35
C ASP A 8 16.18 -33.03 -23.56
N GLU A 9 17.33 -33.19 -24.21
CA GLU A 9 18.65 -32.90 -23.62
C GLU A 9 18.82 -31.40 -23.38
N ASP A 10 18.38 -30.54 -24.31
CA ASP A 10 18.40 -29.09 -24.11
C ASP A 10 17.55 -28.67 -22.89
N HIS A 11 16.32 -29.19 -22.80
CA HIS A 11 15.42 -28.91 -21.68
C HIS A 11 16.05 -29.28 -20.35
N ARG A 12 16.62 -30.49 -20.24
CA ARG A 12 17.31 -30.94 -19.03
C ARG A 12 18.51 -30.05 -18.68
N MET A 13 19.33 -29.67 -19.66
CA MET A 13 20.48 -28.78 -19.43
C MET A 13 20.03 -27.41 -18.90
N MET A 14 18.92 -26.87 -19.42
CA MET A 14 18.33 -25.62 -18.96
C MET A 14 17.74 -25.72 -17.55
N GLU A 15 17.09 -26.84 -17.20
CA GLU A 15 16.62 -27.12 -15.84
C GLU A 15 17.80 -27.17 -14.84
N GLU A 16 18.89 -27.87 -15.17
CA GLU A 16 20.09 -27.95 -14.33
C GLU A 16 20.79 -26.58 -14.16
N MET A 17 20.82 -25.76 -15.22
CA MET A 17 21.37 -24.41 -15.15
C MET A 17 20.51 -23.51 -14.23
N THR A 18 19.19 -23.60 -14.36
CA THR A 18 18.23 -22.87 -13.52
C THR A 18 18.33 -23.29 -12.06
N ALA A 19 18.39 -24.60 -11.78
CA ALA A 19 18.53 -25.09 -10.41
C ALA A 19 19.84 -24.63 -9.74
N ARG A 20 20.94 -24.55 -10.52
CA ARG A 20 22.22 -24.00 -10.03
C ARG A 20 22.16 -22.49 -9.79
N SER A 21 21.54 -21.72 -10.70
CA SER A 21 21.46 -20.25 -10.54
C SER A 21 20.66 -19.86 -9.29
N GLN A 22 19.62 -20.63 -8.95
CA GLN A 22 18.79 -20.42 -7.76
C GLN A 22 19.53 -20.53 -6.42
N GLN A 23 20.72 -21.15 -6.38
CA GLN A 23 21.56 -21.19 -5.18
C GLN A 23 22.16 -19.82 -4.84
N ASN A 24 22.22 -18.91 -5.81
CA ASN A 24 22.63 -17.53 -5.62
C ASN A 24 21.40 -16.61 -5.76
N PRO A 25 20.88 -16.02 -4.66
CA PRO A 25 19.73 -15.12 -4.72
C PRO A 25 19.93 -13.91 -5.64
N ARG A 26 21.19 -13.49 -5.87
CA ARG A 26 21.50 -12.39 -6.81
C ARG A 26 21.30 -12.79 -8.26
N LEU A 27 21.26 -14.10 -8.53
CA LEU A 27 20.98 -14.66 -9.84
C LEU A 27 19.51 -15.06 -10.02
N TRP A 28 18.65 -14.66 -9.09
CA TRP A 28 17.23 -14.92 -9.19
C TRP A 28 16.59 -13.82 -10.05
N TRP A 29 15.98 -14.26 -11.15
CA TRP A 29 15.06 -13.44 -11.94
C TRP A 29 13.71 -14.16 -11.95
N GLY A 30 12.65 -13.41 -11.64
CA GLY A 30 11.28 -13.89 -11.84
C GLY A 30 10.91 -13.97 -13.32
N ASP A 31 9.63 -14.13 -13.60
CA ASP A 31 9.07 -14.14 -14.96
C ASP A 31 8.56 -12.76 -15.43
N GLY A 32 8.82 -11.69 -14.64
CA GLY A 32 8.26 -10.34 -14.85
C GLY A 32 6.92 -10.11 -14.15
N GLU A 33 6.19 -9.05 -14.53
CA GLU A 33 4.83 -8.75 -14.03
C GLU A 33 3.74 -9.53 -14.79
N THR A 34 3.94 -10.83 -15.01
CA THR A 34 2.88 -11.74 -15.50
C THR A 34 1.71 -11.76 -14.51
N SER A 35 0.56 -12.29 -14.91
CA SER A 35 -0.62 -12.38 -14.01
C SER A 35 -0.31 -13.13 -12.71
N GLU A 36 0.49 -14.21 -12.75
CA GLU A 36 0.99 -14.89 -11.55
C GLU A 36 2.06 -14.05 -10.82
N GLY A 37 2.95 -13.37 -11.57
CA GLY A 37 4.00 -12.52 -11.02
C GLY A 37 3.49 -11.38 -10.14
N ARG A 38 2.26 -10.89 -10.36
CA ARG A 38 1.64 -9.83 -9.53
C ARG A 38 1.41 -10.24 -8.06
N LEU A 39 1.44 -11.54 -7.75
CA LEU A 39 1.34 -12.04 -6.38
C LEU A 39 2.70 -12.06 -5.66
N ASP A 40 3.80 -12.14 -6.41
CA ASP A 40 5.14 -12.20 -5.84
C ASP A 40 5.72 -10.79 -5.67
N PRO A 41 5.92 -10.31 -4.43
CA PRO A 41 6.43 -8.96 -4.19
C PRO A 41 7.87 -8.77 -4.67
N ARG A 42 8.58 -9.83 -5.07
CA ARG A 42 9.92 -9.78 -5.68
C ARG A 42 9.87 -9.51 -7.19
N ARG A 43 8.69 -9.48 -7.81
CA ARG A 43 8.49 -9.35 -9.26
C ARG A 43 7.70 -8.09 -9.58
N GLN A 44 8.36 -6.93 -9.48
CA GLN A 44 7.70 -5.64 -9.71
C GLN A 44 8.54 -4.75 -10.61
N THR A 45 7.88 -4.05 -11.53
CA THR A 45 8.58 -3.13 -12.43
C THR A 45 9.08 -1.92 -11.65
N GLU A 46 10.35 -1.55 -11.86
CA GLU A 46 11.01 -0.44 -11.17
C GLU A 46 11.34 -0.70 -9.67
N ASP A 47 11.25 -1.95 -9.20
CA ASP A 47 11.77 -2.33 -7.88
C ASP A 47 13.27 -2.61 -7.95
N LEU A 48 14.04 -1.90 -7.14
CA LEU A 48 15.50 -1.95 -7.15
C LEU A 48 16.03 -2.63 -5.89
N GLY A 49 16.62 -3.80 -6.06
CA GLY A 49 17.24 -4.56 -4.97
C GLY A 49 16.32 -5.65 -4.40
N ASP A 50 16.62 -6.08 -3.17
CA ASP A 50 15.96 -7.21 -2.49
C ASP A 50 15.00 -6.78 -1.37
N ASP A 51 14.86 -5.47 -1.14
CA ASP A 51 14.00 -4.90 -0.11
C ASP A 51 13.27 -3.65 -0.62
N ALA A 52 12.00 -3.85 -1.02
CA ALA A 52 11.14 -2.80 -1.54
C ALA A 52 10.95 -1.64 -0.55
N MET A 53 10.93 -1.89 0.77
CA MET A 53 10.79 -0.85 1.78
C MET A 53 12.05 0.02 1.84
N LYS A 54 13.24 -0.60 1.83
CA LYS A 54 14.52 0.12 1.81
C LYS A 54 14.71 0.92 0.52
N ALA A 55 14.44 0.31 -0.64
CA ALA A 55 14.53 0.97 -1.93
C ALA A 55 13.58 2.18 -2.00
N SER A 56 12.32 1.98 -1.62
CA SER A 56 11.30 3.04 -1.56
C SER A 56 11.67 4.14 -0.57
N THR A 57 12.32 3.82 0.55
CA THR A 57 12.79 4.82 1.52
C THR A 57 13.80 5.78 0.89
N TYR A 58 14.76 5.26 0.11
CA TYR A 58 15.71 6.09 -0.62
C TYR A 58 15.05 6.86 -1.77
N GLY A 59 14.16 6.22 -2.52
CA GLY A 59 13.37 6.87 -3.55
C GLY A 59 12.59 8.07 -3.01
N ILE A 60 11.88 7.92 -1.89
CA ILE A 60 11.13 9.01 -1.25
C ILE A 60 12.06 10.14 -0.78
N ARG A 61 13.28 9.84 -0.31
CA ARG A 61 14.25 10.88 0.05
C ARG A 61 14.63 11.72 -1.18
N ASN A 62 14.81 11.08 -2.34
CA ASN A 62 15.08 11.79 -3.59
C ASN A 62 13.85 12.60 -4.03
N LEU A 63 12.64 12.04 -3.97
CA LEU A 63 11.41 12.77 -4.29
C LEU A 63 11.21 14.03 -3.42
N LYS A 64 11.54 13.94 -2.13
CA LYS A 64 11.52 15.10 -1.20
C LYS A 64 12.56 16.16 -1.59
N TYR A 65 13.71 15.76 -2.13
CA TYR A 65 14.69 16.70 -2.66
C TYR A 65 14.18 17.36 -3.95
N GLU A 66 13.72 16.56 -4.92
CA GLU A 66 13.20 17.02 -6.20
C GLU A 66 12.06 18.02 -6.03
N ILE A 67 11.06 17.69 -5.22
CA ILE A 67 9.91 18.57 -4.99
C ILE A 67 10.32 19.92 -4.40
N SER A 68 11.35 19.95 -3.54
CA SER A 68 11.82 21.21 -2.96
C SER A 68 12.44 22.15 -4.01
N ARG A 69 12.87 21.60 -5.17
CA ARG A 69 13.54 22.30 -6.26
C ARG A 69 12.67 22.53 -7.49
N LEU A 70 11.52 21.85 -7.62
CA LEU A 70 10.69 21.94 -8.83
C LEU A 70 10.32 23.38 -9.20
N GLY A 71 9.99 24.23 -8.23
CA GLY A 71 9.65 25.62 -8.50
C GLY A 71 10.78 26.42 -9.17
N GLU A 72 12.04 26.07 -8.92
CA GLU A 72 13.23 26.62 -9.57
C GLU A 72 13.43 25.96 -10.95
N TRP A 73 13.41 24.63 -11.00
CA TRP A 73 13.71 23.88 -12.23
C TRP A 73 12.69 24.04 -13.35
N THR A 74 11.45 24.42 -13.03
CA THR A 74 10.39 24.65 -14.02
C THR A 74 10.05 26.13 -14.18
N GLY A 75 10.89 27.05 -13.67
CA GLY A 75 10.60 28.48 -13.63
C GLY A 75 11.06 29.27 -14.86
N ASP A 76 12.04 28.76 -15.61
CA ASP A 76 12.82 29.54 -16.57
C ASP A 76 12.46 29.27 -18.05
N ASP A 77 11.42 28.49 -18.35
CA ASP A 77 11.00 28.25 -19.74
C ASP A 77 10.03 29.35 -20.23
N PRO A 78 10.44 30.27 -21.13
CA PRO A 78 9.58 31.31 -21.67
C PRO A 78 8.42 30.76 -22.53
N LYS A 79 8.42 29.46 -22.87
CA LYS A 79 7.33 28.79 -23.59
C LYS A 79 6.23 28.27 -22.66
N ASP A 80 6.48 28.14 -21.36
CA ASP A 80 5.48 27.70 -20.38
C ASP A 80 4.60 28.88 -19.91
N LEU A 81 3.77 29.39 -20.84
CA LEU A 81 2.92 30.56 -20.60
C LEU A 81 1.88 30.35 -19.48
N TYR A 82 1.51 29.10 -19.18
CA TYR A 82 0.47 28.76 -18.21
C TYR A 82 1.02 28.15 -16.91
N GLY A 83 2.33 27.89 -16.82
CA GLY A 83 2.94 27.24 -15.66
C GLY A 83 2.64 25.73 -15.58
N ASP A 84 2.38 25.10 -16.73
CA ASP A 84 1.99 23.70 -16.86
C ASP A 84 3.15 22.75 -16.52
N ASP A 85 4.40 23.16 -16.70
CA ASP A 85 5.55 22.30 -16.43
C ASP A 85 5.70 21.99 -14.94
N LEU A 86 5.42 22.97 -14.09
CA LEU A 86 5.41 22.76 -12.63
C LEU A 86 4.37 21.69 -12.25
N ALA A 87 3.15 21.81 -12.77
CA ALA A 87 2.08 20.85 -12.49
C ALA A 87 2.39 19.46 -13.04
N ARG A 88 2.96 19.40 -14.25
CA ARG A 88 3.38 18.16 -14.91
C ARG A 88 4.47 17.45 -14.11
N MET A 89 5.54 18.16 -13.73
CA MET A 89 6.66 17.60 -12.98
C MET A 89 6.25 17.20 -11.55
N TYR A 90 5.43 18.01 -10.88
CA TYR A 90 4.82 17.63 -9.61
C TYR A 90 3.99 16.34 -9.75
N GLY A 91 3.23 16.21 -10.85
CA GLY A 91 2.48 15.01 -11.19
C GLY A 91 3.36 13.76 -11.30
N GLN A 92 4.55 13.88 -11.91
CA GLN A 92 5.52 12.78 -12.01
C GLN A 92 6.06 12.37 -10.63
N VAL A 93 6.47 13.34 -9.80
CA VAL A 93 6.94 13.08 -8.43
C VAL A 93 5.86 12.38 -7.60
N ARG A 94 4.62 12.88 -7.65
CA ARG A 94 3.48 12.27 -6.95
C ARG A 94 3.19 10.86 -7.46
N GLY A 95 3.23 10.67 -8.79
CA GLY A 95 3.02 9.36 -9.42
C GLY A 95 4.07 8.34 -9.01
N GLN A 96 5.35 8.74 -8.97
CA GLN A 96 6.45 7.90 -8.49
C GLN A 96 6.26 7.52 -7.01
N PHE A 97 5.85 8.47 -6.17
CA PHE A 97 5.57 8.17 -4.76
C PHE A 97 4.43 7.16 -4.59
N MET A 98 3.33 7.33 -5.33
CA MET A 98 2.23 6.36 -5.36
C MET A 98 2.69 4.98 -5.84
N ARG A 99 3.61 4.93 -6.80
CA ARG A 99 4.22 3.67 -7.25
C ARG A 99 5.00 2.98 -6.13
N TYR A 100 5.82 3.70 -5.37
CA TYR A 100 6.53 3.14 -4.22
C TYR A 100 5.57 2.60 -3.14
N ILE A 101 4.47 3.31 -2.86
CA ILE A 101 3.41 2.83 -1.96
C ILE A 101 2.82 1.50 -2.49
N GLY A 102 2.53 1.42 -3.78
CA GLY A 102 2.06 0.19 -4.43
C GLY A 102 3.03 -0.98 -4.26
N HIS A 103 4.32 -0.72 -4.47
CA HIS A 103 5.38 -1.74 -4.33
C HIS A 103 5.43 -2.34 -2.93
N VAL A 104 5.38 -1.48 -1.93
CA VAL A 104 5.40 -1.91 -0.53
C VAL A 104 4.09 -2.62 -0.17
N ALA A 105 2.93 -2.13 -0.63
CA ALA A 105 1.64 -2.76 -0.35
C ALA A 105 1.55 -4.22 -0.87
N ARG A 106 2.20 -4.55 -2.00
CA ARG A 106 2.24 -5.94 -2.52
C ARG A 106 2.96 -6.92 -1.59
N ASN A 107 3.82 -6.45 -0.69
CA ASN A 107 4.45 -7.32 0.30
C ASN A 107 3.45 -7.84 1.35
N ILE A 108 2.32 -7.16 1.56
CA ILE A 108 1.28 -7.58 2.50
C ILE A 108 0.39 -8.61 1.80
N GLY A 109 0.29 -9.83 2.33
CA GLY A 109 -0.40 -10.94 1.66
C GLY A 109 0.27 -11.36 0.35
N GLY A 110 1.55 -11.05 0.16
CA GLY A 110 2.30 -11.50 -1.01
C GLY A 110 2.57 -13.00 -0.96
N THR A 111 2.71 -13.63 -2.12
CA THR A 111 3.09 -15.05 -2.26
C THR A 111 4.34 -15.13 -3.11
N ARG A 112 5.42 -15.62 -2.53
CA ARG A 112 6.66 -15.92 -3.24
C ARG A 112 6.44 -17.11 -4.15
N ILE A 113 6.68 -16.91 -5.44
CA ILE A 113 6.60 -17.94 -6.46
C ILE A 113 8.02 -18.26 -6.90
N THR A 114 8.45 -19.49 -6.66
CA THR A 114 9.79 -19.95 -7.02
C THR A 114 9.65 -21.11 -8.00
N TYR A 115 10.21 -20.98 -9.20
CA TYR A 115 10.26 -22.09 -10.14
C TYR A 115 11.06 -23.24 -9.51
N ARG A 116 10.58 -24.47 -9.67
CA ARG A 116 11.31 -25.67 -9.24
C ARG A 116 11.18 -26.72 -10.33
N ALA A 117 12.29 -27.36 -10.69
CA ALA A 117 12.28 -28.51 -11.58
C ALA A 117 11.53 -29.68 -10.92
N LYS A 118 10.99 -30.62 -11.71
CA LYS A 118 10.13 -31.72 -11.21
C LYS A 118 10.77 -32.56 -10.10
N ASN A 119 12.09 -32.69 -10.12
CA ASN A 119 12.91 -33.45 -9.17
C ASN A 119 13.55 -32.58 -8.07
N GLN A 120 13.31 -31.26 -8.07
CA GLN A 120 13.83 -30.34 -7.06
C GLN A 120 12.86 -30.24 -5.89
N ALA A 121 13.36 -30.49 -4.68
CA ALA A 121 12.55 -30.41 -3.46
C ALA A 121 12.12 -28.96 -3.12
N GLY A 122 11.04 -28.85 -2.35
CA GLY A 122 10.48 -27.60 -1.82
C GLY A 122 9.22 -27.13 -2.52
N ASP A 123 8.53 -26.16 -1.93
CA ASP A 123 7.25 -25.66 -2.43
C ASP A 123 7.43 -24.58 -3.50
N LYS A 124 6.58 -24.61 -4.54
CA LYS A 124 6.54 -23.57 -5.58
C LYS A 124 6.01 -22.25 -5.04
N TYR A 125 5.04 -22.32 -4.13
CA TYR A 125 4.34 -21.18 -3.57
C TYR A 125 4.60 -21.11 -2.07
N GLU A 126 5.10 -19.98 -1.60
CA GLU A 126 5.39 -19.74 -0.19
C GLU A 126 4.80 -18.38 0.20
N PRO A 127 4.03 -18.26 1.30
CA PRO A 127 3.61 -16.96 1.78
C PRO A 127 4.80 -16.03 2.07
N GLN A 128 4.65 -14.73 1.82
CA GLN A 128 5.66 -13.76 2.20
C GLN A 128 5.89 -13.85 3.72
N PRO A 129 7.16 -13.88 4.20
CA PRO A 129 7.46 -13.93 5.63
C PRO A 129 6.76 -12.83 6.42
N LEU A 130 6.17 -13.19 7.57
CA LEU A 130 5.35 -12.27 8.39
C LEU A 130 6.10 -11.00 8.79
N ASP A 131 7.39 -11.11 9.12
CA ASP A 131 8.26 -9.98 9.45
C ASP A 131 8.34 -8.96 8.30
N LYS A 132 8.47 -9.43 7.05
CA LYS A 132 8.45 -8.58 5.86
C LYS A 132 7.07 -7.93 5.65
N GLN A 133 5.98 -8.65 5.89
CA GLN A 133 4.62 -8.09 5.80
C GLN A 133 4.39 -6.98 6.85
N LYS A 134 4.86 -7.20 8.09
CA LYS A 134 4.79 -6.21 9.18
C LYS A 134 5.69 -5.00 8.92
N ALA A 135 6.88 -5.21 8.37
CA ALA A 135 7.77 -4.13 7.96
C ALA A 135 7.14 -3.27 6.84
N ALA A 136 6.43 -3.90 5.90
CA ALA A 136 5.68 -3.18 4.87
C ALA A 136 4.55 -2.34 5.46
N LEU A 137 3.76 -2.88 6.39
CA LEU A 137 2.70 -2.14 7.06
C LEU A 137 3.25 -0.95 7.87
N LYS A 138 4.36 -1.14 8.59
CA LYS A 138 5.06 -0.07 9.32
C LYS A 138 5.57 1.03 8.37
N PHE A 139 6.14 0.66 7.23
CA PHE A 139 6.58 1.64 6.23
C PHE A 139 5.39 2.48 5.73
N LEU A 140 4.26 1.85 5.41
CA LEU A 140 3.06 2.55 4.94
C LEU A 140 2.49 3.47 6.01
N ASP A 141 2.55 3.06 7.27
CA ASP A 141 2.19 3.92 8.39
C ASP A 141 3.02 5.21 8.39
N GLU A 142 4.34 5.06 8.45
CA GLU A 142 5.31 6.15 8.54
C GLU A 142 5.29 7.09 7.32
N GLN A 143 5.09 6.56 6.12
CA GLN A 143 5.22 7.36 4.89
C GLN A 143 3.89 7.95 4.40
N VAL A 144 2.75 7.33 4.69
CA VAL A 144 1.47 7.74 4.09
C VAL A 144 0.24 7.68 4.99
N LEU A 145 0.19 6.88 6.07
CA LEU A 145 -0.94 7.02 7.01
C LEU A 145 -0.78 8.28 7.86
N HIS A 146 0.44 8.67 8.15
CA HIS A 146 0.77 10.04 8.55
C HIS A 146 0.79 10.95 7.33
N GLU A 147 0.19 12.14 7.43
CA GLU A 147 0.08 13.05 6.30
C GLU A 147 1.47 13.41 5.73
N PRO A 148 1.76 13.10 4.45
CA PRO A 148 3.03 13.45 3.82
C PRO A 148 3.05 14.94 3.46
N THR A 149 3.19 15.82 4.46
CA THR A 149 3.02 17.27 4.26
C THR A 149 4.04 17.90 3.31
N TRP A 150 5.17 17.22 3.08
CA TRP A 150 6.16 17.58 2.07
C TRP A 150 5.61 17.60 0.63
N LEU A 151 4.42 17.05 0.38
CA LEU A 151 3.69 17.17 -0.90
C LEU A 151 2.82 18.43 -1.00
N ARG A 152 2.64 19.19 0.09
CA ARG A 152 1.79 20.40 0.12
C ARG A 152 2.45 21.62 0.75
N ASP A 153 3.54 21.48 1.50
CA ASP A 153 4.21 22.56 2.23
C ASP A 153 5.33 23.24 1.41
N MET A 154 5.19 23.30 0.10
CA MET A 154 6.09 24.02 -0.81
C MET A 154 5.52 25.41 -1.09
N SER A 155 6.40 26.39 -1.31
CA SER A 155 6.02 27.80 -1.59
C SER A 155 5.07 27.96 -2.78
N TYR A 156 5.14 27.03 -3.75
CA TYR A 156 4.33 27.04 -4.96
C TYR A 156 3.07 26.17 -4.87
N ALA A 157 2.71 25.59 -3.72
CA ALA A 157 1.58 24.65 -3.60
C ALA A 157 0.25 25.22 -4.11
N ARG A 158 0.01 26.52 -3.87
CA ARG A 158 -1.21 27.20 -4.33
C ARG A 158 -1.28 27.44 -5.84
N ARG A 159 -0.18 27.21 -6.57
CA ARG A 159 -0.17 27.16 -8.04
C ARG A 159 -0.67 25.80 -8.55
N LEU A 160 -0.64 24.76 -7.72
CA LEU A 160 -1.06 23.39 -8.07
C LEU A 160 -2.50 23.09 -7.66
N ALA A 161 -2.95 23.65 -6.54
CA ALA A 161 -4.30 23.44 -6.02
C ALA A 161 -4.79 24.66 -5.22
N ALA A 162 -6.09 24.97 -5.33
CA ALA A 162 -6.73 26.04 -4.56
C ALA A 162 -6.61 25.78 -3.04
N ASP A 163 -6.81 24.52 -2.64
CA ASP A 163 -6.52 24.00 -1.31
C ASP A 163 -5.39 22.95 -1.39
N PRO A 164 -4.17 23.29 -0.90
CA PRO A 164 -3.05 22.36 -0.86
C PRO A 164 -3.30 21.07 -0.07
N THR A 165 -4.30 21.01 0.83
CA THR A 165 -4.62 19.75 1.53
C THR A 165 -5.16 18.67 0.58
N GLU A 166 -5.70 19.04 -0.58
CA GLU A 166 -6.15 18.08 -1.61
C GLU A 166 -4.99 17.35 -2.29
N LEU A 167 -3.77 17.91 -2.23
CA LEU A 167 -2.58 17.31 -2.82
C LEU A 167 -2.15 16.02 -2.11
N THR A 168 -2.41 15.92 -0.80
CA THR A 168 -2.07 14.77 0.03
C THR A 168 -3.22 13.78 0.13
N LYS A 169 -4.47 14.23 0.31
CA LYS A 169 -5.65 13.36 0.55
C LYS A 169 -5.76 12.21 -0.44
N LYS A 170 -5.64 12.47 -1.75
CA LYS A 170 -5.72 11.43 -2.79
C LYS A 170 -4.64 10.36 -2.69
N VAL A 171 -3.44 10.73 -2.23
CA VAL A 171 -2.34 9.79 -2.00
C VAL A 171 -2.66 8.89 -0.81
N GLY A 172 -3.20 9.49 0.25
CA GLY A 172 -3.63 8.77 1.44
C GLY A 172 -4.76 7.77 1.18
N THR A 173 -5.83 8.20 0.52
CA THR A 173 -6.97 7.31 0.21
C THR A 173 -6.59 6.22 -0.80
N TYR A 174 -5.69 6.51 -1.74
CA TYR A 174 -5.08 5.50 -2.59
C TYR A 174 -4.32 4.43 -1.79
N ALA A 175 -3.51 4.84 -0.82
CA ALA A 175 -2.79 3.90 0.03
C ALA A 175 -3.75 3.00 0.85
N VAL A 176 -4.79 3.58 1.44
CA VAL A 176 -5.83 2.82 2.15
C VAL A 176 -6.54 1.85 1.21
N THR A 177 -6.87 2.27 -0.01
CA THR A 177 -7.47 1.40 -1.03
C THR A 177 -6.58 0.21 -1.34
N LEU A 178 -5.27 0.44 -1.54
CA LEU A 178 -4.32 -0.64 -1.78
C LEU A 178 -4.24 -1.59 -0.58
N MET A 179 -4.11 -1.06 0.64
CA MET A 179 -4.03 -1.85 1.87
C MET A 179 -5.28 -2.69 2.10
N MET A 180 -6.47 -2.13 1.88
CA MET A 180 -7.74 -2.86 1.97
C MET A 180 -7.87 -3.91 0.87
N GLY A 181 -7.39 -3.62 -0.34
CA GLY A 181 -7.32 -4.58 -1.44
C GLY A 181 -6.36 -5.76 -1.20
N ARG A 182 -5.57 -5.75 -0.12
CA ARG A 182 -4.75 -6.91 0.28
C ARG A 182 -5.52 -7.95 1.07
N LEU A 183 -6.72 -7.63 1.57
CA LEU A 183 -7.47 -8.50 2.48
C LEU A 183 -7.77 -9.88 1.87
N ASP A 184 -8.07 -9.95 0.57
CA ASP A 184 -8.34 -11.20 -0.15
C ASP A 184 -7.10 -12.09 -0.33
N TYR A 185 -5.90 -11.57 -0.04
CA TYR A 185 -4.63 -12.30 -0.17
C TYR A 185 -4.02 -12.68 1.19
N MET A 186 -4.77 -12.45 2.28
CA MET A 186 -4.35 -12.85 3.62
C MET A 186 -4.30 -14.38 3.74
N ASN A 187 -3.42 -14.87 4.60
CA ASN A 187 -3.08 -16.29 4.68
C ASN A 187 -2.78 -16.71 6.13
N GLU A 188 -2.33 -17.93 6.34
CA GLU A 188 -2.05 -18.50 7.65
C GLU A 188 -0.95 -17.77 8.45
N LEU A 189 -0.01 -17.10 7.78
CA LEU A 189 1.04 -16.32 8.47
C LEU A 189 0.54 -14.95 8.92
N TYR A 190 -0.33 -14.32 8.12
CA TYR A 190 -0.96 -13.04 8.47
C TYR A 190 -2.45 -13.12 8.18
N THR A 191 -3.21 -13.58 9.17
CA THR A 191 -4.64 -13.86 8.99
C THR A 191 -5.44 -12.58 8.74
N PRO A 192 -6.61 -12.66 8.07
CA PRO A 192 -7.49 -11.51 7.86
C PRO A 192 -7.77 -10.72 9.15
N GLN A 193 -8.04 -11.44 10.25
CA GLN A 193 -8.32 -10.83 11.54
C GLN A 193 -7.10 -10.12 12.13
N ALA A 194 -5.91 -10.74 12.08
CA ALA A 194 -4.69 -10.12 12.58
C ALA A 194 -4.39 -8.84 11.79
N TYR A 195 -4.42 -8.93 10.46
CA TYR A 195 -4.14 -7.78 9.60
C TYR A 195 -5.12 -6.62 9.79
N LEU A 196 -6.43 -6.89 9.84
CA LEU A 196 -7.42 -5.85 10.12
C LEU A 196 -7.24 -5.23 11.51
N THR A 197 -6.84 -6.01 12.51
CA THR A 197 -6.57 -5.50 13.87
C THR A 197 -5.42 -4.50 13.86
N ASP A 198 -4.32 -4.81 13.16
CA ASP A 198 -3.19 -3.89 13.04
C ASP A 198 -3.55 -2.66 12.22
N LEU A 199 -4.12 -2.84 11.02
CA LEU A 199 -4.44 -1.76 10.10
C LEU A 199 -5.46 -0.79 10.72
N THR A 200 -6.52 -1.28 11.36
CA THR A 200 -7.47 -0.41 12.07
C THR A 200 -6.81 0.29 13.25
N GLY A 201 -5.88 -0.37 13.94
CA GLY A 201 -5.10 0.25 15.01
C GLY A 201 -4.31 1.47 14.54
N LEU A 202 -3.80 1.44 13.31
CA LEU A 202 -3.07 2.55 12.70
C LEU A 202 -4.01 3.63 12.14
N VAL A 203 -5.04 3.25 11.40
CA VAL A 203 -5.95 4.22 10.73
C VAL A 203 -6.89 4.94 11.72
N PHE A 204 -7.26 4.29 12.82
CA PHE A 204 -8.17 4.84 13.85
C PHE A 204 -7.45 5.18 15.17
N ALA A 205 -6.15 5.43 15.13
CA ALA A 205 -5.34 5.74 16.32
C ALA A 205 -5.95 6.88 17.16
N GLU A 206 -6.44 7.93 16.51
CA GLU A 206 -7.03 9.11 17.17
C GLU A 206 -8.31 8.79 17.96
N ALA A 207 -9.04 7.74 17.60
CA ALA A 207 -10.21 7.29 18.35
C ALA A 207 -9.83 6.72 19.73
N ARG A 208 -8.58 6.25 19.88
CA ARG A 208 -8.04 5.73 21.15
C ARG A 208 -7.41 6.84 22.00
N THR A 209 -6.73 7.80 21.36
CA THR A 209 -6.01 8.89 22.05
C THR A 209 -6.91 10.07 22.39
N GLY A 210 -8.04 10.23 21.70
CA GLY A 210 -8.94 11.38 21.83
C GLY A 210 -8.40 12.66 21.18
N GLU A 211 -7.30 12.55 20.42
CA GLU A 211 -6.69 13.66 19.70
C GLU A 211 -7.59 14.21 18.59
N LYS A 212 -7.22 15.39 18.08
CA LYS A 212 -7.95 16.01 16.96
C LYS A 212 -7.73 15.20 15.70
N VAL A 213 -8.82 14.81 15.05
CA VAL A 213 -8.78 14.14 13.75
C VAL A 213 -8.66 15.19 12.65
N SER A 214 -7.52 15.21 11.94
CA SER A 214 -7.31 16.12 10.82
C SER A 214 -8.17 15.76 9.61
N PRO A 215 -8.44 16.69 8.67
CA PRO A 215 -9.17 16.37 7.44
C PRO A 215 -8.53 15.23 6.62
N TYR A 216 -7.20 15.13 6.64
CA TYR A 216 -6.47 14.02 6.02
C TYR A 216 -6.85 12.68 6.64
N ARG A 217 -6.83 12.60 7.97
CA ARG A 217 -7.12 11.38 8.73
C ARG A 217 -8.59 10.99 8.65
N GLN A 218 -9.50 11.96 8.64
CA GLN A 218 -10.92 11.73 8.36
C GLN A 218 -11.12 11.06 6.99
N ALA A 219 -10.41 11.52 5.95
CA ALA A 219 -10.49 10.92 4.62
C ALA A 219 -10.01 9.46 4.62
N LEU A 220 -8.91 9.13 5.31
CA LEU A 220 -8.41 7.76 5.42
C LEU A 220 -9.41 6.83 6.12
N GLN A 221 -10.00 7.30 7.22
CA GLN A 221 -10.96 6.53 8.02
C GLN A 221 -12.25 6.26 7.25
N ASN A 222 -12.76 7.27 6.52
CA ASN A 222 -13.93 7.11 5.65
C ASN A 222 -13.65 6.18 4.46
N GLU A 223 -12.45 6.26 3.87
CA GLU A 223 -12.04 5.34 2.81
C GLU A 223 -11.98 3.90 3.33
N MET A 224 -11.35 3.67 4.48
CA MET A 224 -11.27 2.34 5.08
C MET A 224 -12.66 1.79 5.43
N LEU A 225 -13.54 2.62 6.00
CA LEU A 225 -14.92 2.25 6.29
C LEU A 225 -15.66 1.84 5.01
N THR A 226 -15.53 2.61 3.93
CA THR A 226 -16.15 2.30 2.64
C THR A 226 -15.74 0.91 2.15
N HIS A 227 -14.46 0.56 2.24
CA HIS A 227 -13.98 -0.77 1.86
C HIS A 227 -14.44 -1.88 2.80
N LEU A 228 -14.51 -1.63 4.12
CA LEU A 228 -15.06 -2.61 5.07
C LEU A 228 -16.53 -2.91 4.80
N CYS A 229 -17.35 -1.89 4.51
CA CYS A 229 -18.76 -2.07 4.17
C CYS A 229 -18.91 -2.89 2.86
N ARG A 230 -18.12 -2.56 1.84
CA ARG A 230 -18.08 -3.34 0.59
C ARG A 230 -17.64 -4.79 0.81
N ALA A 231 -16.57 -5.00 1.58
CA ALA A 231 -16.06 -6.34 1.89
C ALA A 231 -17.06 -7.19 2.67
N ARG A 232 -17.90 -6.55 3.49
CA ARG A 232 -19.00 -7.24 4.18
C ARG A 232 -20.11 -7.70 3.23
N GLY A 233 -20.44 -6.88 2.22
CA GLY A 233 -21.39 -7.24 1.17
C GLY A 233 -20.80 -8.16 0.09
N ASN A 234 -19.48 -8.38 0.09
CA ASN A 234 -18.79 -9.25 -0.85
C ASN A 234 -19.04 -10.74 -0.53
N GLY A 235 -18.99 -11.60 -1.55
CA GLY A 235 -19.18 -13.06 -1.42
C GLY A 235 -17.96 -13.85 -0.95
N ASN A 236 -16.84 -13.22 -0.60
CA ASN A 236 -15.66 -13.92 -0.09
C ASN A 236 -15.85 -14.35 1.38
N SER A 237 -16.25 -15.60 1.61
CA SER A 237 -16.53 -16.18 2.92
C SER A 237 -15.33 -16.18 3.87
N ASP A 238 -14.11 -16.17 3.35
CA ASP A 238 -12.91 -16.37 4.16
C ASP A 238 -12.54 -15.11 4.96
N ILE A 239 -12.93 -13.94 4.46
CA ILE A 239 -12.66 -12.65 5.11
C ILE A 239 -13.87 -12.10 5.89
N GLN A 240 -15.09 -12.55 5.56
CA GLN A 240 -16.34 -12.05 6.13
C GLN A 240 -16.37 -12.03 7.67
N PRO A 241 -15.98 -13.12 8.38
CA PRO A 241 -15.97 -13.10 9.85
C PRO A 241 -15.07 -12.01 10.43
N ALA A 242 -13.89 -11.82 9.84
CA ALA A 242 -12.93 -10.82 10.28
C ALA A 242 -13.43 -9.39 10.02
N VAL A 243 -14.07 -9.16 8.87
CA VAL A 243 -14.68 -7.88 8.52
C VAL A 243 -15.83 -7.54 9.48
N LEU A 244 -16.73 -8.49 9.74
CA LEU A 244 -17.85 -8.31 10.65
C LEU A 244 -17.36 -7.97 12.06
N TYR A 245 -16.42 -8.76 12.58
CA TYR A 245 -15.84 -8.51 13.90
C TYR A 245 -15.15 -7.14 13.97
N THR A 246 -14.40 -6.77 12.92
CA THR A 246 -13.75 -5.46 12.82
C THR A 246 -14.75 -4.31 12.86
N LEU A 247 -15.86 -4.41 12.13
CA LEU A 247 -16.93 -3.41 12.16
C LEU A 247 -17.55 -3.29 13.56
N GLN A 248 -17.81 -4.39 14.25
CA GLN A 248 -18.33 -4.38 15.63
C GLN A 248 -17.36 -3.70 16.61
N GLN A 249 -16.06 -3.97 16.48
CA GLN A 249 -15.02 -3.32 17.30
C GLN A 249 -14.94 -1.82 17.00
N LEU A 250 -14.94 -1.44 15.72
CA LEU A 250 -14.93 -0.03 15.31
C LEU A 250 -16.19 0.71 15.76
N GLN A 251 -17.36 0.09 15.72
CA GLN A 251 -18.59 0.68 16.24
C GLN A 251 -18.45 1.05 17.73
N THR A 252 -17.93 0.12 18.54
CA THR A 252 -17.70 0.34 19.97
C THR A 252 -16.66 1.44 20.20
N LEU A 253 -15.55 1.40 19.47
CA LEU A 253 -14.46 2.37 19.57
C LEU A 253 -14.93 3.78 19.21
N THR A 254 -15.62 3.94 18.09
CA THR A 254 -16.06 5.24 17.57
C THR A 254 -17.20 5.83 18.39
N LYS A 255 -18.08 4.99 18.98
CA LYS A 255 -19.05 5.45 19.99
C LYS A 255 -18.36 6.08 21.20
N ARG A 256 -17.29 5.46 21.71
CA ARG A 256 -16.53 6.03 22.82
C ARG A 256 -15.80 7.31 22.39
N ALA A 257 -15.21 7.30 21.20
CA ALA A 257 -14.46 8.45 20.69
C ALA A 257 -15.35 9.68 20.44
N SER A 258 -16.61 9.48 20.02
CA SER A 258 -17.57 10.58 19.84
C SER A 258 -17.94 11.30 21.14
N GLN A 259 -17.70 10.67 22.28
CA GLN A 259 -17.94 11.24 23.62
C GLN A 259 -16.68 11.83 24.24
N THR A 260 -15.50 11.31 23.88
CA THR A 260 -14.24 11.60 24.57
C THR A 260 -13.26 12.47 23.78
N ALA A 261 -13.47 12.65 22.46
CA ALA A 261 -12.60 13.49 21.66
C ALA A 261 -12.58 14.95 22.13
N ARG A 262 -11.40 15.58 22.09
CA ARG A 262 -11.14 16.91 22.68
C ARG A 262 -11.94 18.06 22.05
N ASN A 263 -12.29 17.96 20.76
CA ASN A 263 -12.96 19.02 20.00
C ASN A 263 -14.26 18.53 19.36
N THR A 264 -15.16 19.47 19.08
CA THR A 264 -16.51 19.19 18.56
C THR A 264 -16.49 18.56 17.17
N GLU A 265 -15.59 19.00 16.29
CA GLU A 265 -15.47 18.49 14.92
C GLU A 265 -15.07 17.00 14.92
N SER A 266 -14.12 16.63 15.79
CA SER A 266 -13.71 15.22 15.95
C SER A 266 -14.83 14.38 16.58
N ARG A 267 -15.58 14.91 17.55
CA ARG A 267 -16.75 14.22 18.11
C ARG A 267 -17.81 13.96 17.05
N ALA A 268 -18.10 14.96 16.20
CA ALA A 268 -19.05 14.84 15.10
C ALA A 268 -18.60 13.79 14.06
N HIS A 269 -17.33 13.80 13.68
CA HIS A 269 -16.75 12.79 12.78
C HIS A 269 -16.89 11.37 13.33
N TRP A 270 -16.56 11.15 14.62
CA TRP A 270 -16.72 9.83 15.23
C TRP A 270 -18.18 9.40 15.38
N ALA A 271 -19.09 10.33 15.68
CA ALA A 271 -20.52 10.06 15.71
C ALA A 271 -21.03 9.64 14.33
N TYR A 272 -20.55 10.28 13.27
CA TYR A 272 -20.87 9.92 11.89
C TYR A 272 -20.39 8.51 11.55
N ILE A 273 -19.12 8.16 11.83
CA ILE A 273 -18.62 6.80 11.57
C ILE A 273 -19.38 5.74 12.37
N TYR A 274 -19.64 6.00 13.67
CA TYR A 274 -20.42 5.11 14.52
C TYR A 274 -21.81 4.81 13.92
N ASP A 275 -22.50 5.86 13.46
CA ASP A 275 -23.83 5.74 12.86
C ASP A 275 -23.81 4.98 11.52
N GLN A 276 -22.83 5.25 10.65
CA GLN A 276 -22.63 4.51 9.40
C GLN A 276 -22.45 3.01 9.66
N ILE A 277 -21.55 2.65 10.58
CA ILE A 277 -21.33 1.24 10.95
C ILE A 277 -22.61 0.62 11.53
N GLY A 278 -23.37 1.37 12.32
CA GLY A 278 -24.64 0.91 12.89
C GLY A 278 -25.66 0.54 11.81
N ARG A 279 -25.85 1.41 10.80
CA ARG A 279 -26.75 1.13 9.69
C ARG A 279 -26.37 -0.14 8.94
N GLU A 280 -25.08 -0.28 8.65
CA GLU A 280 -24.54 -1.48 8.01
C GLU A 280 -24.78 -2.74 8.86
N LEU A 281 -24.58 -2.69 10.18
CA LEU A 281 -24.80 -3.82 11.09
C LEU A 281 -26.28 -4.23 11.23
N THR A 282 -27.22 -3.32 10.99
CA THR A 282 -28.66 -3.58 11.14
C THR A 282 -29.36 -4.06 9.87
N TRP A 283 -28.83 -3.80 8.68
CA TRP A 283 -29.45 -4.26 7.43
C TRP A 283 -29.31 -5.78 7.25
N LYS A 284 -30.45 -6.45 7.08
CA LYS A 284 -30.65 -7.86 6.72
C LYS A 284 -31.50 -7.94 5.46
#